data_AF-A0A357KSK8-F1
#
_entry.id   AF-A0A357KSK8-F1
#
_cell.length_a   1.000
_cell.length_b   1.000
_cell.length_c   1.000
_cell.angle_alpha   90.00
_cell.angle_beta   90.00
_cell.angle_gamma   90.00
#
_symmetry.space_group_name_H-M   'P 1'
#
loop_
_entity.id
_entity.type
_entity.pdbx_description
1 polymer ?
#
loop_
_entity_poly.entity_id
_entity_poly.type
_entity_poly.pdbx_seq_one_letter_code
_entity_poly.pdbx_strand_id
1 'polypeptide(L)' 'MKNRYVIRSRISEARFRRFVRCVAADLTAVQIASLTGLNRNTVNRLLACLR' A
#
# COMPACT_ATOMS: atom_id res chain seq x y z
N MET A 1 3.98 8.86 -13.43
CA MET A 1 2.90 8.25 -12.62
C MET A 1 2.50 9.23 -11.52
N LYS A 2 1.34 9.88 -11.65
CA LYS A 2 0.79 10.77 -10.62
C LYS A 2 -0.16 9.93 -9.75
N ASN A 3 0.21 9.67 -8.51
CA ASN A 3 -0.68 9.08 -7.52
C ASN A 3 -1.20 10.21 -6.64
N ARG A 4 -2.53 10.37 -6.57
CA ARG A 4 -3.16 11.46 -5.79
C ARG A 4 -3.03 11.26 -4.28
N TYR A 5 -2.87 10.01 -3.85
CA TYR A 5 -2.87 9.64 -2.43
C TYR A 5 -1.48 9.54 -1.83
N VAL A 6 -0.47 9.22 -2.66
CA VAL A 6 0.92 9.09 -2.19
C VAL A 6 1.85 9.80 -3.16
N ILE A 7 2.33 10.97 -2.74
CA ILE A 7 3.21 11.83 -3.53
C ILE A 7 4.64 11.28 -3.50
N ARG A 8 5.36 11.36 -4.64
CA ARG A 8 6.75 10.91 -4.82
C ARG A 8 7.05 9.43 -4.55
N SER A 9 6.03 8.64 -4.21
CA SER A 9 6.17 7.18 -4.15
C SER A 9 6.04 6.64 -5.56
N ARG A 10 6.98 5.78 -6.00
CA ARG A 10 6.93 5.07 -7.29
C ARG A 10 5.83 4.00 -7.32
N ILE A 11 4.67 4.29 -6.73
CA ILE A 11 3.50 3.43 -6.55
C ILE A 11 2.40 3.96 -7.46
N SER A 12 1.93 3.12 -8.38
CA SER A 12 0.78 3.46 -9.21
C SER A 12 -0.48 3.58 -8.37
N GLU A 13 -1.41 4.42 -8.81
CA GLU A 13 -2.70 4.60 -8.12
C GLU A 13 -3.48 3.27 -8.01
N ALA A 14 -3.43 2.43 -9.04
CA ALA A 14 -4.05 1.11 -9.02
C ALA A 14 -3.50 0.20 -7.91
N ARG A 15 -2.17 0.18 -7.69
CA ARG A 15 -1.55 -0.57 -6.58
C ARG A 15 -1.96 0.02 -5.23
N PHE A 16 -2.01 1.35 -5.12
CA PHE A 16 -2.45 1.99 -3.88
C PHE A 16 -3.91 1.67 -3.54
N ARG A 17 -4.83 1.71 -4.52
CA ARG A 17 -6.23 1.28 -4.30
C ARG A 17 -6.34 -0.19 -3.92
N ARG A 18 -5.47 -1.06 -4.44
CA ARG A 18 -5.42 -2.47 -4.02
C ARG A 18 -4.91 -2.60 -2.59
N PHE A 19 -3.87 -1.86 -2.22
CA PHE A 19 -3.39 -1.75 -0.83
C PHE A 19 -4.53 -1.32 0.12
N VAL A 20 -5.28 -0.26 -0.18
CA VAL A 20 -6.39 0.21 0.67
C VAL A 20 -7.47 -0.86 0.84
N ARG A 21 -7.82 -1.61 -0.22
CA ARG A 21 -8.77 -2.73 -0.11
C ARG A 21 -8.25 -3.85 0.79
N CYS A 22 -6.95 -4.14 0.74
CA CYS A 22 -6.36 -5.15 1.61
C CYS A 22 -6.29 -4.69 3.07
N VAL A 23 -6.06 -3.39 3.32
CA VAL A 23 -6.16 -2.81 4.67
C VAL A 23 -7.58 -2.90 5.21
N ALA A 24 -8.60 -2.60 4.39
CA ALA A 24 -10.00 -2.73 4.78
C ALA A 24 -10.43 -4.18 5.07
N ALA A 25 -9.74 -5.16 4.47
CA ALA A 25 -9.92 -6.58 4.74
C ALA A 25 -9.09 -7.10 5.93
N ASP A 26 -8.47 -6.19 6.70
CA ASP A 26 -7.67 -6.46 7.89
C ASP A 26 -6.49 -7.43 7.64
N LEU A 27 -5.91 -7.38 6.43
CA LEU A 27 -4.79 -8.24 6.05
C LEU A 27 -3.48 -7.74 6.68
N THR A 28 -2.60 -8.70 7.00
CA THR A 28 -1.28 -8.39 7.56
C THR A 28 -0.35 -7.76 6.52
N ALA A 29 0.64 -6.98 6.96
CA ALA A 29 1.60 -6.33 6.07
C ALA A 29 2.32 -7.29 5.11
N VAL A 30 2.56 -8.53 5.55
CA VAL A 30 3.19 -9.58 4.73
C VAL A 30 2.25 -10.04 3.62
N GLN A 31 0.98 -10.29 3.94
CA GLN A 31 -0.04 -10.66 2.96
C GLN A 31 -0.27 -9.53 1.95
N ILE A 32 -0.36 -8.28 2.42
CA ILE A 32 -0.52 -7.10 1.56
C ILE A 32 0.68 -6.96 0.61
N ALA A 33 1.91 -7.10 1.11
CA ALA A 33 3.13 -7.05 0.29
C ALA A 33 3.12 -8.12 -0.81
N SER A 34 2.74 -9.35 -0.47
CA SER A 34 2.62 -10.45 -1.43
C SER A 34 1.55 -10.18 -2.49
N LEU A 35 0.37 -9.69 -2.10
CA LEU A 35 -0.76 -9.43 -2.99
C LEU A 35 -0.60 -8.19 -3.89
N THR A 36 0.12 -7.18 -3.41
CA THR A 36 0.32 -5.90 -4.12
C THR A 36 1.65 -5.83 -4.86
N GLY A 37 2.58 -6.75 -4.59
CA GLY A 37 3.96 -6.72 -5.08
C GLY A 37 4.76 -5.53 -4.53
N LEU A 38 4.32 -4.94 -3.41
CA LEU A 38 5.02 -3.85 -2.74
C LEU A 38 6.01 -4.41 -1.73
N ASN A 39 7.11 -3.70 -1.51
CA ASN A 39 8.04 -4.04 -0.45
C ASN A 39 7.32 -3.95 0.92
N ARG A 40 7.49 -4.97 1.78
CA ARG A 40 6.95 -5.00 3.15
C ARG A 40 7.25 -3.71 3.93
N ASN A 41 8.44 -3.13 3.76
CA ASN A 41 8.82 -1.88 4.42
C ASN A 41 7.99 -0.69 3.92
N THR A 42 7.65 -0.66 2.62
CA THR A 42 6.75 0.35 2.05
C THR A 42 5.34 0.18 2.59
N VAL A 43 4.84 -1.05 2.64
CA VAL A 43 3.53 -1.39 3.23
C VAL A 43 3.48 -0.95 4.69
N ASN A 44 4.52 -1.24 5.49
CA ASN A 44 4.61 -0.81 6.88
C ASN A 44 4.62 0.71 7.04
N ARG A 45 5.35 1.45 6.19
CA ARG A 45 5.31 2.93 6.19
C ARG A 45 3.91 3.46 5.87
N LEU A 46 3.24 2.88 4.88
CA LEU A 46 1.87 3.26 4.53
C LEU A 46 0.87 2.95 5.64
N LEU A 47 0.99 1.79 6.28
CA LEU A 47 0.18 1.42 7.44
C LEU A 47 0.45 2.35 8.64
N ALA A 48 1.70 2.74 8.87
CA ALA A 48 2.06 3.68 9.93
C ALA A 48 1.51 5.09 9.69
N CYS A 49 1.33 5.53 8.44
CA CYS A 49 0.66 6.80 8.13
C CYS A 49 -0.86 6.76 8.29
N LEU A 50 -1.47 5.58 8.35
CA LEU A 50 -2.91 5.39 8.54
C LEU A 50 -3.31 5.22 10.01
N ARG A 51 -2.34 4.96 10.89
CA ARG A 51 -2.50 4.89 12.34
C ARG A 51 -2.17 6.24 12.97
#